data_AF-A0A816HVK3-F1
#
_entry.id   AF-A0A816HVK3-F1
#
_cell.length_a   1.000
_cell.length_b   1.000
_cell.length_c   1.000
_cell.angle_alpha   90.00
_cell.angle_beta   90.00
_cell.angle_gamma   90.00
#
_symmetry.space_group_name_H-M   'P 1'
#
loop_
_entity.id
_entity.type
_entity.pdbx_description
1 polymer ?
#
loop_
_entity_poly.entity_id
_entity_poly.type
_entity_poly.pdbx_seq_one_letter_code
_entity_poly.pdbx_strand_id
1 'polypeptide(L)'
;MLNVDTTINEQVLQQIPSPTVDDEELSRQDAVPTLDEVVKAIGQIKNKKAPGKDGVPAELLKAGGHYIAGWLHEIIRDVWEQEVM
;
A
#
# COMPACT_ATOMS: atom_id res chain seq x y z
N MET A 1 -14.90 20.21 -24.24
CA MET A 1 -14.57 19.10 -23.32
C MET A 1 -14.87 19.60 -21.91
N LEU A 2 -15.77 18.90 -21.20
CA LEU A 2 -16.40 19.41 -19.97
C LEU A 2 -15.56 19.05 -18.74
N ASN A 3 -14.78 20.01 -18.24
CA ASN A 3 -14.34 20.00 -16.84
C ASN A 3 -15.48 20.62 -16.02
N VAL A 4 -16.36 19.79 -15.47
CA VAL A 4 -17.47 20.24 -14.64
C VAL A 4 -16.96 20.29 -13.21
N ASP A 5 -16.92 21.49 -12.61
CA ASP A 5 -16.76 21.66 -11.16
C ASP A 5 -17.97 21.02 -10.48
N THR A 6 -17.89 19.72 -10.22
CA THR A 6 -18.94 18.96 -9.56
C THR A 6 -18.71 19.08 -8.07
N THR A 7 -19.59 19.81 -7.38
CA THR A 7 -19.69 19.78 -5.94
C THR A 7 -20.09 18.36 -5.53
N ILE A 8 -19.19 17.65 -4.84
CA ILE A 8 -19.48 16.31 -4.32
C ILE A 8 -20.66 16.43 -3.36
N ASN A 9 -21.78 15.80 -3.68
CA ASN A 9 -22.96 15.81 -2.83
C ASN A 9 -22.76 14.76 -1.72
N GLU A 10 -22.62 15.21 -0.47
CA GLU A 10 -22.44 14.32 0.69
C GLU A 10 -23.58 13.31 0.84
N GLN A 11 -24.81 13.65 0.41
CA GLN A 11 -25.94 12.73 0.46
C GLN A 11 -25.76 11.53 -0.49
N VAL A 12 -25.02 11.72 -1.59
CA VAL A 12 -24.68 10.64 -2.53
C VAL A 12 -23.55 9.76 -1.98
N LEU A 13 -22.58 10.36 -1.26
CA LEU A 13 -21.53 9.59 -0.59
C LEU A 13 -22.11 8.63 0.45
N GLN A 14 -23.14 9.04 1.18
CA GLN A 14 -23.81 8.19 2.18
C GLN A 14 -24.61 7.02 1.58
N GLN A 15 -24.88 7.04 0.27
CA GLN A 15 -25.56 5.95 -0.42
C GLN A 15 -24.59 4.89 -0.97
N ILE A 16 -23.28 5.13 -0.89
CA ILE A 16 -22.28 4.12 -1.23
C ILE A 16 -22.28 3.08 -0.12
N PRO A 17 -22.58 1.80 -0.41
CA PRO A 17 -22.54 0.75 0.59
C PRO A 17 -21.12 0.66 1.16
N SER A 18 -21.01 0.89 2.47
CA SER A 18 -19.76 0.62 3.18
C SER A 18 -19.57 -0.90 3.21
N PRO A 19 -18.38 -1.41 2.88
CA PRO A 19 -18.12 -2.84 2.95
C PRO A 19 -18.39 -3.31 4.39
N THR A 20 -19.22 -4.34 4.54
CA THR A 20 -19.40 -5.04 5.81
C THR A 20 -18.18 -5.93 6.03
N VAL A 21 -17.06 -5.31 6.38
CA VAL A 21 -15.90 -6.03 6.91
C VAL A 21 -16.20 -6.39 8.36
N ASP A 22 -15.97 -7.64 8.72
CA ASP A 22 -16.04 -8.11 10.09
C ASP A 22 -14.88 -7.52 10.91
N ASP A 23 -15.07 -7.45 12.23
CA ASP A 23 -14.10 -6.83 13.16
C ASP A 23 -12.70 -7.47 13.07
N GLU A 24 -12.63 -8.75 12.67
CA GLU A 24 -11.37 -9.48 12.47
C GLU A 24 -10.60 -8.99 11.24
N GLU A 25 -11.27 -8.77 10.11
CA GLU A 25 -10.65 -8.23 8.90
C GLU A 25 -10.21 -6.78 9.11
N LEU A 26 -10.99 -5.99 9.83
CA LEU A 26 -10.62 -4.62 10.18
C LEU A 26 -9.34 -4.61 11.04
N SER A 27 -9.31 -5.46 12.08
CA SER A 27 -8.12 -5.61 12.93
C SER A 27 -6.89 -6.08 12.15
N ARG A 28 -7.07 -6.91 11.12
CA ARG A 28 -5.97 -7.36 10.26
C ARG A 28 -5.41 -6.24 9.39
N GLN A 29 -6.27 -5.34 8.89
CA GLN A 29 -5.85 -4.21 8.07
C GLN A 29 -5.12 -3.13 8.88
N ASP A 30 -5.48 -2.96 10.15
CA ASP A 30 -4.80 -2.02 11.05
C ASP A 30 -3.49 -2.60 11.64
N ALA A 31 -3.25 -3.90 11.48
CA ALA A 31 -2.04 -4.54 11.96
C ALA A 31 -0.81 -4.12 11.15
N VAL A 32 0.35 -4.08 11.82
CA VAL A 32 1.64 -3.83 11.19
C VAL A 32 1.89 -4.87 10.08
N PRO A 33 2.29 -4.44 8.87
CA PRO A 33 2.62 -5.36 7.78
C PRO A 33 3.69 -6.38 8.19
N THR A 34 3.48 -7.64 7.83
CA THR A 34 4.41 -8.73 8.10
C THR A 34 5.51 -8.82 7.03
N LEU A 35 6.64 -9.43 7.38
CA LEU A 35 7.73 -9.63 6.42
C LEU A 35 7.29 -10.46 5.20
N ASP A 36 6.42 -11.46 5.40
CA ASP A 36 5.92 -12.30 4.30
C ASP A 36 5.06 -11.50 3.32
N GLU A 37 4.25 -10.56 3.81
CA GLU A 37 3.49 -9.64 2.97
C GLU A 37 4.41 -8.73 2.15
N VAL A 38 5.49 -8.22 2.76
CA VAL A 38 6.50 -7.41 2.05
C VAL A 38 7.20 -8.23 0.96
N VAL A 39 7.60 -9.48 1.27
CA VAL A 39 8.21 -10.40 0.28
C VAL A 39 7.25 -10.67 -0.88
N LYS A 40 5.99 -10.96 -0.58
CA LYS A 40 4.94 -11.17 -1.59
C LYS A 40 4.73 -9.91 -2.44
N ALA A 41 4.65 -8.74 -1.81
CA ALA A 41 4.47 -7.47 -2.50
C ALA A 41 5.62 -7.19 -3.48
N ILE A 42 6.88 -7.37 -3.05
CA ILE A 42 8.06 -7.24 -3.91
C ILE A 42 7.97 -8.18 -5.12
N GLY A 43 7.52 -9.42 -4.90
CA GLY A 43 7.30 -10.40 -5.98
C GLY A 43 6.26 -9.95 -7.02
N GLN A 44 5.21 -9.26 -6.59
CA GLN A 44 4.10 -8.80 -7.43
C GLN A 44 4.41 -7.53 -8.24
N ILE A 45 5.48 -6.80 -7.93
CA ILE A 45 5.86 -5.59 -8.68
C ILE A 45 6.09 -5.94 -10.16
N LYS A 46 5.60 -5.13 -11.11
CA LYS A 46 5.80 -5.41 -12.54
C LYS A 46 7.20 -5.01 -12.99
N ASN A 47 7.89 -5.92 -13.68
CA ASN A 47 9.18 -5.66 -14.31
C ASN A 47 9.04 -4.73 -15.53
N LYS A 48 10.14 -4.11 -15.95
CA LYS A 48 10.29 -3.24 -17.12
C LYS A 48 9.41 -1.98 -17.05
N LYS A 49 8.98 -1.61 -15.85
CA LYS A 49 8.36 -0.32 -15.58
C LYS A 49 9.46 0.71 -15.37
N ALA A 50 9.17 1.96 -15.76
CA ALA A 50 10.08 3.06 -15.48
C ALA A 50 10.27 3.16 -13.95
N PRO A 51 11.51 3.33 -13.46
CA PRO A 51 11.77 3.53 -12.05
C PRO A 51 11.07 4.81 -11.57
N GLY A 52 10.82 4.88 -10.26
CA GLY A 52 10.26 6.07 -9.63
C GLY A 52 11.27 7.23 -9.58
N LYS A 53 10.93 8.29 -8.83
CA LYS A 53 11.82 9.43 -8.58
C LYS A 53 13.12 9.02 -7.87
N ASP A 54 13.07 7.91 -7.14
CA ASP A 54 14.21 7.27 -6.47
C ASP A 54 15.22 6.64 -7.45
N GLY A 55 14.85 6.46 -8.72
CA GLY A 55 15.69 5.78 -9.72
C GLY A 55 15.84 4.28 -9.48
N VAL A 56 15.06 3.68 -8.58
CA VAL A 56 15.17 2.26 -8.23
C VAL A 56 14.23 1.43 -9.10
N PRO A 57 14.75 0.53 -9.95
CA PRO A 57 13.91 -0.33 -10.78
C PRO A 57 13.38 -1.52 -9.98
N ALA A 58 12.21 -2.04 -10.37
CA ALA A 58 11.56 -3.20 -9.76
C ALA A 58 12.47 -4.44 -9.73
N GLU A 59 13.28 -4.61 -10.77
CA GLU A 59 14.23 -5.71 -10.89
C GLU A 59 15.30 -5.68 -9.78
N LEU A 60 15.73 -4.49 -9.36
CA LEU A 60 16.73 -4.36 -8.29
C LEU A 60 16.14 -4.76 -6.94
N LEU A 61 14.90 -4.33 -6.67
CA LEU A 61 14.17 -4.74 -5.47
C LEU A 61 14.00 -6.25 -5.40
N LYS A 62 13.64 -6.88 -6.53
CA LYS A 62 13.49 -8.33 -6.62
C LYS A 62 14.82 -9.08 -6.52
N ALA A 63 15.88 -8.57 -7.15
CA ALA A 63 17.21 -9.18 -7.11
C ALA A 63 17.81 -9.19 -5.70
N GLY A 64 17.44 -8.21 -4.88
CA GLY A 64 17.89 -8.12 -3.49
C GLY A 64 17.34 -9.19 -2.53
N GLY A 65 16.30 -9.93 -2.95
CA GLY A 65 15.75 -11.06 -2.21
C GLY A 65 15.37 -10.72 -0.76
N HIS A 66 15.61 -11.67 0.15
CA HIS A 66 15.23 -11.54 1.57
C HIS A 66 15.92 -10.40 2.29
N TYR A 67 17.14 -10.02 1.88
CA TYR A 67 17.87 -8.92 2.51
C TYR A 67 17.17 -7.58 2.30
N ILE A 68 16.82 -7.27 1.04
CA ILE A 68 16.09 -6.05 0.71
C ILE A 68 14.67 -6.10 1.28
N ALA A 69 14.00 -7.25 1.27
CA ALA A 69 12.69 -7.40 1.88
C ALA A 69 12.72 -7.11 3.39
N GLY A 70 13.72 -7.61 4.11
CA GLY A 70 13.90 -7.34 5.55
C GLY A 70 14.18 -5.87 5.83
N TRP A 71 15.08 -5.25 5.06
CA TRP A 71 15.36 -3.82 5.20
C TRP A 71 14.12 -2.96 4.92
N LEU A 72 13.35 -3.29 3.89
CA LEU A 72 12.13 -2.56 3.55
C LEU A 72 11.03 -2.76 4.60
N HIS A 73 10.93 -3.96 5.19
CA HIS A 73 9.99 -4.28 6.26
C HIS A 73 10.24 -3.43 7.51
N GLU A 74 11.49 -3.23 7.91
CA GLU A 74 11.83 -2.35 9.04
C GLU A 74 11.37 -0.91 8.79
N ILE A 75 11.61 -0.37 7.59
CA ILE A 75 11.17 0.99 7.23
C ILE A 75 9.64 1.09 7.22
N ILE A 76 8.96 0.11 6.63
CA ILE A 76 7.49 0.09 6.56
C ILE A 76 6.89 0.02 7.97
N ARG A 77 7.45 -0.82 8.85
CA ARG A 77 7.05 -0.91 10.25
C ARG A 77 7.22 0.43 10.96
N ASP A 78 8.39 1.04 10.83
CA ASP A 78 8.69 2.31 11.50
C ASP A 78 7.72 3.42 11.06
N VAL A 79 7.39 3.50 9.76
CA VAL A 79 6.40 4.47 9.26
C VAL A 79 5.00 4.15 9.79
N TRP A 80 4.60 2.87 9.77
CA TRP A 80 3.28 2.44 10.25
C TRP A 80 3.07 2.77 11.73
N GLU A 81 4.07 2.50 12.58
CA GLU A 81 4.01 2.77 14.01
C GLU A 81 4.01 4.27 14.33
N GLN A 82 4.64 5.11 13.49
CA GLN A 82 4.65 6.56 13.67
C GLN A 82 3.37 7.27 13.21
N GLU A 83 2.61 6.69 12.29
CA GLU A 83 1.34 7.26 11.82
C GLU A 83 0.21 7.16 12.86
N VAL A 84 0.38 6.30 13.88
CA VAL A 84 -0.58 6.10 14.98
C VAL A 84 -0.46 7.18 16.07
N MET A 85 0.51 8.10 16.00
CA MET A 85 0.76 9.14 17.00
C MET A 85 0.02 10.46 16.75
#